data_AF-A0A4R5CD07-F1
#
_entry.id   AF-A0A4R5CD07-F1
#
_cell.length_a   1.000
_cell.length_b   1.000
_cell.length_c   1.000
_cell.angle_alpha   90.00
_cell.angle_beta   90.00
_cell.angle_gamma   90.00
#
_symmetry.space_group_name_H-M   'P 1'
#
loop_
_entity.id
_entity.type
_entity.pdbx_description
1 polymer ?
#
loop_
_entity_poly.entity_id
_entity_poly.type
_entity_poly.pdbx_seq_one_letter_code
_entity_poly.pdbx_strand_id
1 'polypeptide(L)' 'MTQAQPLPTDAEPLLVIDDLAVEFRTDEGVVRAVDGAAFSVGTGEIVGVVGES' A
#
# COMPACT_ATOMS: atom_id res chain seq x y z
N MET A 1 23.13 20.54 5.42
CA MET A 1 22.17 19.71 6.19
C MET A 1 20.78 20.09 5.69
N THR A 2 20.14 19.27 4.86
CA THR A 2 18.75 19.50 4.45
C THR A 2 17.87 19.20 5.67
N GLN A 3 17.17 20.21 6.18
CA GLN A 3 16.13 19.97 7.18
C GLN A 3 14.92 19.36 6.48
N ALA A 4 14.38 18.27 7.02
CA ALA A 4 13.12 17.71 6.59
C ALA A 4 12.00 18.68 6.97
N GLN A 5 11.52 19.47 6.02
CA GLN A 5 10.31 20.26 6.19
C GLN A 5 9.15 19.28 6.42
N PRO A 6 8.36 19.41 7.50
CA PRO A 6 7.15 18.60 7.65
C PRO A 6 6.24 18.86 6.46
N LEU A 7 5.81 17.80 5.80
CA LEU A 7 4.96 17.90 4.62
C LEU A 7 3.59 18.44 5.02
N PRO A 8 2.98 19.31 4.20
CA PRO A 8 1.67 19.84 4.49
C PRO A 8 0.68 18.70 4.72
N THR A 9 -0.13 18.78 5.78
CA THR A 9 -1.12 17.75 6.15
C THR A 9 -2.27 17.65 5.12
N ASP A 10 -2.39 18.64 4.23
CA ASP A 10 -3.28 18.68 3.05
C ASP A 10 -2.55 18.34 1.73
N ALA A 11 -1.34 17.78 1.78
CA ALA A 11 -0.65 17.34 0.58
C ALA A 11 -1.35 16.13 -0.05
N GLU A 12 -1.54 16.15 -1.37
CA GLU A 12 -2.05 14.99 -2.10
C GLU A 12 -1.17 13.76 -1.82
N PRO A 13 -1.76 12.58 -1.55
CA PRO A 13 -1.00 11.36 -1.33
C PRO A 13 -0.13 11.04 -2.55
N LEU A 14 1.10 10.61 -2.30
CA LEU A 14 2.06 10.25 -3.35
C LEU A 14 1.64 8.95 -4.05
N LEU A 15 1.06 8.01 -3.29
CA LEU A 15 0.53 6.76 -3.77
C LEU A 15 -0.89 6.60 -3.22
N VAL A 16 -1.81 6.21 -4.09
CA VAL A 16 -3.15 5.76 -3.71
C VAL A 16 -3.38 4.41 -4.35
N ILE A 17 -3.80 3.45 -3.53
CA ILE A 17 -4.23 2.13 -3.95
C ILE A 17 -5.69 2.00 -3.55
N ASP A 18 -6.53 1.70 -4.52
CA ASP A 18 -7.96 1.45 -4.35
C ASP A 18 -8.28 0.03 -4.84
N ASP A 19 -8.99 -0.74 -4.02
CA ASP A 19 -9.53 -2.08 -4.35
C ASP A 19 -8.52 -3.05 -4.98
N LEU A 20 -7.31 -3.14 -4.40
CA LEU A 20 -6.28 -4.06 -4.90
C LEU A 20 -6.69 -5.51 -4.67
N ALA A 21 -6.78 -6.26 -5.75
CA ALA A 21 -6.93 -7.71 -5.74
C ALA A 21 -5.74 -8.39 -6.43
N VAL A 22 -5.22 -9.46 -5.82
CA VAL A 22 -4.12 -10.26 -6.36
C VAL A 22 -4.50 -11.73 -6.29
N GLU A 23 -4.44 -12.39 -7.45
CA GLU A 23 -4.73 -13.81 -7.59
C GLU A 23 -3.55 -14.56 -8.20
N PHE A 24 -3.26 -15.73 -7.66
CA PHE A 24 -2.27 -16.68 -8.16
C PHE A 24 -2.95 -17.91 -8.69
N ARG A 25 -2.54 -18.37 -9.89
CA ARG A 25 -2.95 -19.66 -10.44
C ARG A 25 -1.94 -20.71 -10.00
N THR A 26 -2.39 -21.70 -9.25
CA THR A 26 -1.60 -22.86 -8.82
C THR A 26 -2.19 -24.14 -9.42
N ASP A 27 -1.46 -25.25 -9.31
CA ASP A 27 -1.96 -26.56 -9.76
C ASP A 27 -3.19 -27.03 -8.95
N GLU A 28 -3.37 -26.49 -7.73
CA GLU A 28 -4.46 -26.80 -6.82
C GLU A 28 -5.67 -25.85 -6.98
N GLY A 29 -5.54 -24.79 -7.79
CA GLY A 29 -6.63 -23.85 -8.09
C GLY A 29 -6.20 -22.39 -8.12
N VAL A 30 -7.16 -21.48 -8.04
CA VAL A 30 -6.89 -20.04 -7.93
C VAL A 30 -6.85 -19.66 -6.45
N VAL A 31 -5.75 -19.04 -6.02
CA VAL A 31 -5.58 -18.50 -4.68
C VAL A 31 -5.66 -16.98 -4.75
N ARG A 32 -6.61 -16.38 -4.04
CA ARG A 32 -6.70 -14.93 -3.88
C ARG A 32 -5.87 -14.50 -2.68
N ALA A 33 -4.71 -13.90 -2.95
CA ALA A 33 -3.75 -13.48 -1.93
C ALA A 33 -4.01 -12.07 -1.38
N VAL A 34 -4.61 -11.21 -2.18
CA VAL A 34 -5.09 -9.89 -1.73
C VAL A 34 -6.52 -9.73 -2.23
N ASP A 35 -7.41 -9.28 -1.35
CA ASP A 35 -8.82 -9.05 -1.64
C ASP A 35 -9.22 -7.64 -1.21
N GLY A 36 -9.28 -6.72 -2.17
CA GLY A 36 -9.82 -5.38 -1.98
C GLY A 36 -9.02 -4.48 -1.04
N ALA A 37 -7.68 -4.58 -1.05
CA ALA A 37 -6.86 -3.72 -0.21
C ALA A 37 -6.87 -2.28 -0.72
N ALA A 38 -7.16 -1.31 0.16
CA ALA A 38 -7.18 0.11 -0.16
C ALA A 38 -6.39 0.91 0.88
N PHE A 39 -5.41 1.70 0.44
CA PHE A 39 -4.60 2.57 1.29
C PHE A 39 -3.87 3.63 0.47
N SER A 40 -3.42 4.69 1.14
CA SER A 40 -2.60 5.75 0.56
C SER A 40 -1.27 5.88 1.30
N VAL A 41 -0.26 6.39 0.61
CA VAL A 41 1.05 6.73 1.18
C VAL A 41 1.37 8.17 0.82
N GLY A 42 1.53 9.02 1.84
CA GLY A 42 1.99 10.39 1.72
C GLY A 42 3.45 10.47 1.29
N THR A 43 3.88 11.66 0.85
CA THR A 43 5.31 11.89 0.60
C THR A 43 6.09 11.69 1.91
N GLY A 44 7.28 11.07 1.86
CA GLY A 44 8.10 10.85 3.06
C GLY A 44 7.50 9.94 4.14
N GLU A 45 6.31 9.37 3.90
CA GLU A 45 5.66 8.42 4.80
C GLU A 45 6.25 7.02 4.61
N ILE A 46 6.40 6.29 5.71
CA ILE A 46 6.82 4.88 5.69
C ILE A 46 5.66 4.04 6.20
N VAL A 47 5.14 3.17 5.33
CA VAL A 47 4.06 2.23 5.66
C VAL A 47 4.65 0.82 5.76
N GLY A 48 4.30 0.11 6.84
CA GLY A 48 4.67 -1.29 7.05
C GLY A 48 3.47 -2.20 6.86
N VAL A 49 3.61 -3.23 6.02
CA VAL A 49 2.59 -4.28 5.85
C VAL A 49 3.07 -5.54 6.56
N VAL A 50 2.22 -6.11 7.39
CA VAL A 50 2.52 -7.30 8.20
C VAL A 50 1.39 -8.31 7.99
N GLY A 51 1.75 -9.58 7.87
CA GLY A 51 0.78 -10.69 7.74
C GLY A 51 1.23 -11.88 8.56
N GLU A 52 0.26 -12.63 9.07
CA GLU A 52 0.49 -13.97 9.62
C GLU A 52 0.67 -14.95 8.46
N SER A 53 1.65 -15.85 8.58
CA SER A 53 1.90 -16.91 7.57
C SER A 53 1.03 -18.13 7.81
#